data_AF-F0WKJ3-F1
#
_entry.id   AF-F0WKJ3-F1
#
_cell.length_a   1.000
_cell.length_b   1.000
_cell.length_c   1.000
_cell.angle_alpha   90.00
_cell.angle_beta   90.00
_cell.angle_gamma   90.00
#
_symmetry.space_group_name_H-M   'P 1'
#
loop_
_entity.id
_entity.type
_entity.pdbx_description
1 polymer ?
#
loop_
_entity_poly.entity_id
_entity_poly.type
_entity_poly.pdbx_seq_one_letter_code
_entity_poly.pdbx_strand_id
1 'polypeptide(L)'
;MLCKRHSEYPKLLLRALSRWNGLAFKLLKNPSHATLLDLFNKPFTEEAVRTNPARKSNQYVCCSFLERALVFWIDPYELLQLPLVTWETMRTKAEKIRSTLVCDAATSPTRSWSAWFSRMGGSRKYRSNMGRNLGGYTCAFAFPA
;
A
#
# COMPACT_ATOMS: atom_id res chain seq x y z
N MET A 1 11.30 1.98 14.54
CA MET A 1 12.05 2.03 15.83
C MET A 1 13.15 0.97 15.91
N LEU A 2 12.88 -0.32 15.67
CA LEU A 2 13.90 -1.38 15.75
C LEU A 2 15.06 -1.17 14.75
N CYS A 3 14.77 -0.88 13.47
CA CYS A 3 15.79 -0.60 12.46
C CYS A 3 16.63 0.64 12.81
N LYS A 4 16.00 1.68 13.35
CA LYS A 4 16.68 2.90 13.84
C LYS A 4 17.66 2.60 14.99
N ARG A 5 17.26 1.74 15.93
CA ARG A 5 18.12 1.32 17.04
C ARG A 5 19.29 0.43 16.56
N HIS A 6 19.07 -0.40 15.54
CA HIS A 6 20.15 -1.18 14.94
C HIS A 6 21.14 -0.29 14.19
N SER A 7 20.68 0.75 13.48
CA SER A 7 21.57 1.72 12.81
C SER A 7 22.36 2.59 13.80
N GLU A 8 21.80 2.94 14.95
CA GLU A 8 22.49 3.70 16.00
C GLU A 8 23.56 2.86 16.71
N TYR A 9 23.38 1.53 16.76
CA TYR A 9 24.28 0.61 17.45
C TYR A 9 24.51 -0.67 16.63
N PRO A 10 25.25 -0.58 15.50
CA PRO A 10 25.41 -1.69 14.57
C PRO A 10 26.20 -2.88 15.15
N LYS A 11 26.99 -2.65 16.21
CA LYS A 11 27.78 -3.68 16.92
C LYS A 11 26.97 -4.45 17.96
N LEU A 12 25.71 -4.08 18.22
CA LEU A 12 24.87 -4.83 19.16
C LEU A 12 24.61 -6.23 18.62
N LEU A 13 24.91 -7.23 19.44
CA LEU A 13 24.55 -8.62 19.16
C LEU A 13 23.03 -8.72 18.95
N LEU A 14 22.62 -9.45 17.91
CA LEU A 14 21.21 -9.68 17.58
C LEU A 14 20.41 -10.29 18.74
N ARG A 15 21.08 -11.04 19.63
CA ARG A 15 20.51 -11.55 20.88
C ARG A 15 20.12 -10.44 21.86
N ALA A 16 20.94 -9.40 21.98
CA ALA A 16 20.65 -8.23 22.81
C ALA A 16 19.49 -7.42 22.22
N LEU A 17 19.45 -7.27 20.89
CA LEU A 17 18.33 -6.64 20.18
C LEU A 17 17.01 -7.42 20.37
N SER A 18 17.05 -8.76 20.30
CA SER A 18 15.88 -9.62 20.55
C SER A 18 15.33 -9.43 21.97
N ARG A 19 16.20 -9.45 22.98
CA ARG A 19 15.81 -9.20 24.38
C ARG A 19 15.26 -7.80 24.59
N TRP A 20 15.93 -6.79 24.04
CA TRP A 20 15.46 -5.40 24.12
C TRP A 20 14.08 -5.25 23.47
N ASN A 21 13.86 -5.87 22.31
CA ASN A 21 12.57 -5.82 21.62
C ASN A 21 11.45 -6.46 22.44
N GLY A 22 11.71 -7.62 23.06
CA GLY A 22 10.76 -8.26 23.96
C GLY A 22 10.36 -7.38 25.14
N LEU A 23 11.33 -6.71 25.77
CA LEU A 23 11.09 -5.80 26.88
C LEU A 23 10.38 -4.51 26.45
N ALA A 24 10.84 -3.87 25.37
CA ALA A 24 10.32 -2.59 24.90
C ALA A 24 8.86 -2.68 24.43
N PHE A 25 8.49 -3.78 23.76
CA PHE A 25 7.14 -3.99 23.21
C PHE A 25 6.29 -4.95 24.04
N LYS A 26 6.77 -5.39 25.22
CA LYS A 26 6.10 -6.34 26.12
C LYS A 26 5.60 -7.59 25.36
N LEU A 27 6.45 -8.15 24.49
CA LEU A 27 6.09 -9.31 23.69
C LEU A 27 6.04 -10.57 24.56
N LEU A 28 5.01 -11.40 24.37
CA LEU A 28 4.89 -12.70 25.04
C LEU A 28 6.10 -13.61 24.75
N LYS A 29 6.67 -13.49 23.55
CA LYS A 29 7.84 -14.24 23.11
C LYS A 29 8.82 -13.31 22.40
N ASN A 30 10.10 -13.45 22.73
CA ASN A 30 11.17 -12.71 22.07
C ASN A 30 11.22 -13.09 20.58
N PRO A 31 11.46 -12.13 19.67
CA PRO A 31 11.58 -12.41 18.25
C PRO A 31 12.79 -13.32 18.00
N SER A 32 12.62 -14.25 17.06
CA SER A 32 13.72 -15.12 16.64
C SER A 32 14.79 -14.31 15.90
N HIS A 33 16.01 -14.87 15.83
CA HIS A 33 17.10 -14.28 15.07
C HIS A 33 16.74 -14.10 13.59
N ALA A 34 16.08 -15.11 13.00
CA ALA A 34 15.61 -15.08 11.62
C ALA A 34 14.59 -13.95 11.39
N THR A 35 13.66 -13.75 12.33
CA THR A 35 12.67 -12.66 12.25
C THR A 35 13.33 -11.29 12.26
N LEU A 36 14.36 -11.09 13.10
CA LEU A 36 15.10 -9.82 13.15
C LEU A 36 15.87 -9.58 11.85
N LEU A 37 16.54 -10.60 11.33
CA LEU A 37 17.26 -10.50 10.06
C LEU A 37 16.34 -10.19 8.88
N ASP A 38 15.18 -10.84 8.80
CA ASP A 38 14.19 -10.57 7.74
C ASP A 38 13.68 -9.12 7.81
N LEU A 39 13.42 -8.61 9.03
CA LEU A 39 13.05 -7.21 9.25
C LEU A 39 14.15 -6.22 8.84
N PHE A 40 15.43 -6.57 9.04
CA PHE A 40 16.55 -5.71 8.63
C PHE A 40 16.83 -5.77 7.13
N ASN A 41 16.63 -6.93 6.50
CA ASN A 41 16.77 -7.09 5.05
C ASN A 41 15.64 -6.38 4.29
N LYS A 42 14.44 -6.32 4.86
CA LYS A 42 13.25 -5.69 4.26
C LYS A 42 12.59 -4.72 5.25
N PRO A 43 13.25 -3.58 5.56
CA PRO A 43 12.67 -2.61 6.47
C PRO A 43 11.38 -2.02 5.89
N PHE A 44 10.43 -1.69 6.78
CA PHE A 44 9.29 -0.88 6.38
C PHE A 44 9.77 0.52 5.99
N THR A 45 9.32 1.02 4.84
CA THR A 45 9.57 2.41 4.45
C THR A 45 8.79 3.36 5.34
N GLU A 46 9.35 4.53 5.64
CA GLU A 46 8.69 5.51 6.51
C GLU A 46 7.36 5.98 5.92
N GLU A 47 7.30 6.11 4.59
CA GLU A 47 6.08 6.43 3.84
C GLU A 47 4.99 5.36 4.04
N ALA A 48 5.36 4.08 4.05
CA ALA A 48 4.42 2.98 4.28
C ALA A 48 3.85 3.00 5.71
N VAL A 49 4.68 3.34 6.71
CA VAL A 49 4.24 3.48 8.09
C VAL A 49 3.35 4.71 8.29
N ARG A 50 3.69 5.83 7.63
CA ARG A 50 2.88 7.07 7.70
C ARG A 50 1.50 6.90 7.08
N THR A 51 1.43 6.17 5.96
CA THR A 51 0.17 5.93 5.25
C THR A 51 -0.72 4.91 5.96
N ASN A 52 -0.14 3.91 6.63
CA ASN A 52 -0.88 2.95 7.43
C ASN A 52 -0.09 2.55 8.70
N PRO A 53 -0.30 3.22 9.83
CA PRO A 53 0.43 2.94 11.07
C PRO A 53 0.03 1.60 11.70
N ALA A 54 -1.13 1.04 11.35
CA ALA A 54 -1.60 -0.26 11.84
C ALA A 54 -1.10 -1.44 10.97
N ARG A 55 -0.26 -1.18 9.95
CA ARG A 55 0.21 -2.18 9.01
C ARG A 55 1.08 -3.23 9.71
N LYS A 56 0.66 -4.50 9.61
CA LYS A 56 1.34 -5.65 10.23
C LYS A 56 2.24 -6.42 9.26
N SER A 57 2.01 -6.31 7.95
CA SER A 57 2.77 -7.03 6.92
C SER A 57 3.45 -6.06 5.96
N ASN A 58 4.66 -6.43 5.51
CA ASN A 58 5.33 -5.74 4.41
C ASN A 58 4.85 -6.26 3.04
N GLN A 59 3.67 -6.90 2.99
CA GLN A 59 3.11 -7.41 1.75
C GLN A 59 2.88 -6.23 0.83
N TYR A 60 3.55 -6.26 -0.34
CA TYR A 60 3.42 -5.21 -1.32
C TYR A 60 1.98 -5.17 -1.81
N VAL A 61 1.42 -3.97 -1.90
CA VAL A 61 0.12 -3.78 -2.53
C VAL A 61 0.30 -4.12 -4.01
N CYS A 62 -0.33 -5.22 -4.45
CA CYS A 62 -0.18 -5.74 -5.82
C CYS A 62 -0.49 -4.66 -6.88
N CYS A 63 -1.47 -3.80 -6.61
CA CYS A 63 -1.78 -2.66 -7.45
C CYS A 63 -2.25 -1.46 -6.60
N SER A 64 -1.33 -0.59 -6.21
CA SER A 64 -1.64 0.57 -5.36
C SER A 64 -2.60 1.54 -6.02
N PHE A 65 -2.64 1.52 -7.36
CA PHE A 65 -3.57 2.30 -8.13
C PHE A 65 -5.00 1.77 -8.01
N LEU A 66 -5.19 0.46 -8.19
CA LEU A 66 -6.51 -0.17 -8.09
C LEU A 66 -7.07 -0.03 -6.67
N GLU A 67 -6.24 -0.20 -5.64
CA GLU A 67 -6.67 0.04 -4.26
C GLU A 67 -7.13 1.49 -4.04
N ARG A 68 -6.37 2.50 -4.49
CA ARG A 68 -6.80 3.91 -4.36
C ARG A 68 -8.09 4.21 -5.11
N ALA A 69 -8.25 3.66 -6.32
CA ALA A 69 -9.47 3.83 -7.09
C ALA A 69 -10.68 3.15 -6.41
N LEU A 70 -10.46 2.02 -5.75
CA LEU A 70 -11.47 1.32 -4.97
C LEU A 70 -11.85 2.12 -3.72
N VAL A 71 -10.88 2.59 -2.94
CA VAL A 71 -11.13 3.44 -1.75
C VAL A 71 -11.90 4.69 -2.15
N PHE A 72 -11.48 5.36 -3.23
CA PHE A 72 -12.21 6.51 -3.76
C PHE A 72 -13.67 6.20 -4.13
N TRP A 73 -13.94 4.99 -4.64
CA TRP A 73 -15.30 4.57 -4.91
C TRP A 73 -16.09 4.30 -3.62
N ILE A 74 -15.44 3.81 -2.55
CA ILE A 74 -16.08 3.46 -1.27
C ILE A 74 -16.34 4.69 -0.41
N ASP A 75 -15.42 5.66 -0.35
CA ASP A 75 -15.48 6.83 0.54
C ASP A 75 -16.85 7.55 0.54
N PRO A 76 -17.51 7.81 -0.61
CA PRO A 76 -18.82 8.44 -0.62
C PRO A 76 -19.92 7.59 0.03
N TYR A 77 -19.83 6.27 -0.04
CA TYR A 77 -20.82 5.37 0.55
C TYR A 77 -20.65 5.26 2.07
N GLU A 78 -19.42 5.30 2.57
CA GLU A 78 -19.16 5.40 4.01
C GLU A 78 -19.66 6.73 4.58
N LEU A 79 -19.42 7.85 3.88
CA LEU A 79 -19.93 9.17 4.29
C LEU A 79 -21.46 9.24 4.32
N LEU A 80 -22.13 8.53 3.40
CA LEU A 80 -23.59 8.50 3.29
C LEU A 80 -24.23 7.36 4.10
N GLN A 81 -23.44 6.56 4.82
CA GLN A 81 -23.87 5.35 5.55
C GLN A 81 -24.75 4.42 4.71
N LEU A 82 -24.46 4.31 3.42
CA LEU A 82 -25.22 3.45 2.52
C LEU A 82 -24.78 2.00 2.71
N PRO A 83 -25.69 1.05 2.98
CA PRO A 83 -25.36 -0.36 3.21
C PRO A 83 -24.91 -1.10 1.94
N LEU A 84 -24.58 -0.37 0.87
CA LEU A 84 -24.39 -0.89 -0.47
C LEU A 84 -23.02 -1.55 -0.70
N VAL A 85 -22.07 -1.37 0.22
CA VAL A 85 -20.69 -1.86 0.07
C VAL A 85 -20.58 -3.24 0.72
N THR A 86 -21.12 -4.27 0.04
CA THR A 86 -20.79 -5.66 0.37
C THR A 86 -19.49 -6.08 -0.32
N TRP A 87 -18.85 -7.13 0.17
CA TRP A 87 -17.62 -7.63 -0.45
C TRP A 87 -17.84 -8.02 -1.93
N GLU A 88 -19.03 -8.52 -2.29
CA GLU A 88 -19.37 -8.85 -3.68
C GLU A 88 -19.32 -7.61 -4.57
N THR A 89 -19.98 -6.53 -4.15
CA THR A 89 -20.02 -5.26 -4.91
C THR A 89 -18.64 -4.65 -5.05
N MET A 90 -17.81 -4.71 -4.01
CA MET A 90 -16.41 -4.29 -4.06
C MET A 90 -15.62 -5.09 -5.08
N ARG A 91 -15.79 -6.42 -5.13
CA ARG A 91 -15.09 -7.29 -6.09
C ARG A 91 -15.52 -7.01 -7.52
N THR A 92 -16.82 -6.88 -7.77
CA THR A 92 -17.35 -6.52 -9.10
C THR A 92 -16.86 -5.16 -9.55
N LYS A 93 -16.78 -4.18 -8.62
CA LYS A 93 -16.24 -2.85 -8.93
C LYS A 93 -14.73 -2.90 -9.21
N ALA A 94 -13.97 -3.62 -8.39
CA ALA A 94 -12.53 -3.82 -8.57
C ALA A 94 -12.24 -4.42 -9.95
N GLU A 95 -13.01 -5.43 -10.35
CA GLU A 95 -12.88 -6.05 -11.67
C GLU A 95 -13.20 -5.06 -12.78
N LYS A 96 -14.29 -4.30 -12.66
CA LYS A 96 -14.65 -3.28 -13.65
C LYS A 96 -13.55 -2.21 -13.79
N ILE A 97 -12.99 -1.76 -12.68
CA ILE A 97 -11.84 -0.84 -12.69
C ILE A 97 -10.69 -1.53 -13.43
N ARG A 98 -10.28 -2.72 -13.02
CA ARG A 98 -9.20 -3.51 -13.65
C ARG A 98 -9.37 -3.64 -15.17
N SER A 99 -10.55 -4.03 -15.64
CA SER A 99 -10.82 -4.17 -17.09
C SER A 99 -10.62 -2.84 -17.82
N THR A 100 -11.07 -1.72 -17.25
CA THR A 100 -10.83 -0.40 -17.86
C THR A 100 -9.36 -0.02 -17.87
N LEU A 101 -8.59 -0.34 -16.82
CA LEU A 101 -7.14 -0.08 -16.79
C LEU A 101 -6.41 -0.86 -17.88
N VAL A 102 -6.77 -2.14 -18.06
CA VAL A 102 -6.15 -3.01 -19.05
C VAL A 102 -6.49 -2.54 -20.47
N CYS A 103 -7.74 -2.15 -20.74
CA CYS A 103 -8.14 -1.63 -22.04
C CYS A 103 -7.48 -0.27 -22.38
N ASP A 104 -7.33 0.61 -21.40
CA ASP A 104 -6.69 1.93 -21.60
C ASP A 104 -5.17 1.82 -21.80
N ALA A 105 -4.50 0.89 -21.11
CA ALA A 105 -3.07 0.62 -21.31
C ALA A 105 -2.77 0.11 -22.73
N ALA A 106 -3.68 -0.67 -23.33
CA ALA A 106 -3.56 -1.15 -24.69
C ALA A 106 -3.79 -0.06 -25.76
N THR A 107 -4.49 1.03 -25.43
CA THR A 107 -4.87 2.09 -26.41
C THR A 107 -4.06 3.37 -26.28
N SER A 108 -3.40 3.66 -25.15
CA SER A 108 -2.47 4.78 -25.04
C SER A 108 -1.57 4.68 -23.79
N PRO A 109 -0.26 4.45 -23.93
CA PRO A 109 0.68 4.36 -22.80
C PRO A 109 0.81 5.65 -22.00
N THR A 110 0.39 6.79 -22.58
CA THR A 110 0.65 8.15 -22.08
C THR A 110 -0.61 8.86 -21.58
N ARG A 111 -1.76 8.15 -21.49
CA ARG A 111 -3.01 8.81 -21.12
C ARG A 111 -3.03 9.19 -19.65
N SER A 112 -3.20 10.49 -19.41
CA SER A 112 -3.30 11.06 -18.05
C SER A 112 -4.49 10.46 -17.29
N TRP A 113 -4.20 9.80 -16.17
CA TRP A 113 -5.19 9.21 -15.26
C TRP A 113 -6.24 10.19 -14.75
N SER A 114 -5.93 11.49 -14.74
CA SER A 114 -6.90 12.54 -14.43
C SER A 114 -8.10 12.54 -15.39
N ALA A 115 -7.90 12.10 -16.65
CA ALA A 115 -8.95 11.96 -17.64
C ALA A 115 -9.84 10.73 -17.38
N TRP A 116 -9.26 9.58 -17.01
CA TRP A 116 -10.00 8.39 -16.60
C TRP A 116 -10.87 8.68 -15.36
N PHE A 117 -10.28 9.32 -14.34
CA PHE A 117 -11.01 9.72 -13.14
C PHE A 117 -12.17 10.68 -13.44
N SER A 118 -11.98 11.62 -14.37
CA SER A 118 -13.06 12.53 -14.78
C SER A 118 -14.20 11.78 -15.48
N ARG A 119 -13.88 10.76 -16.28
CA ARG A 119 -14.85 9.92 -16.99
C ARG A 119 -15.69 9.04 -16.06
N MET A 120 -15.11 8.62 -14.93
CA MET A 120 -15.78 7.82 -13.91
C MET A 120 -16.63 8.65 -12.92
N GLY A 121 -16.79 9.95 -13.16
CA GLY A 121 -17.56 10.85 -12.30
C GLY A 121 -16.78 11.38 -11.08
N GLY A 122 -15.45 11.33 -11.11
CA GLY A 122 -14.61 11.82 -10.02
C GLY A 122 -14.74 13.32 -9.80
N SER A 123 -15.01 13.72 -8.55
CA SER A 123 -15.15 15.13 -8.16
C SER A 123 -13.82 15.90 -8.28
N ARG A 124 -13.87 17.17 -8.72
CA ARG A 124 -12.69 18.04 -8.96
C ARG A 124 -11.78 18.17 -7.74
N LYS A 125 -12.33 18.04 -6.53
CA LYS A 125 -11.60 18.15 -5.25
C LYS A 125 -10.40 17.19 -5.14
N TYR A 126 -10.45 16.05 -5.83
CA TYR A 126 -9.45 14.98 -5.73
C TYR A 126 -8.42 14.96 -6.88
N ARG A 127 -8.64 15.76 -7.92
CA ARG A 127 -7.74 15.85 -9.10
C ARG A 127 -6.34 16.37 -8.72
N SER A 128 -6.27 17.23 -7.71
CA SER A 128 -5.04 17.93 -7.29
C SER A 128 -4.04 17.04 -6.53
N ASN A 129 -4.49 15.91 -5.98
CA ASN A 129 -3.66 15.03 -5.15
C ASN A 129 -2.97 13.91 -5.95
N MET A 130 -3.42 13.64 -7.17
CA MET A 130 -2.84 12.59 -8.04
C MET A 130 -1.63 13.07 -8.85
N GLY A 131 -1.53 14.37 -9.12
CA GLY A 131 -0.45 14.93 -9.95
C GLY A 131 0.92 15.00 -9.26
N ARG A 132 1.00 14.86 -7.93
CA ARG A 132 2.26 15.07 -7.17
C ARG A 132 3.08 13.81 -6.86
N ASN A 133 2.54 12.61 -7.08
CA ASN A 133 3.18 11.36 -6.64
C ASN A 133 3.41 10.34 -7.78
N LEU A 134 3.47 10.78 -9.04
CA LEU A 134 3.76 9.91 -10.18
C LEU A 134 5.25 9.83 -10.52
N GLY A 135 6.13 10.11 -9.56
CA GLY A 135 7.54 9.76 -9.66
C GLY A 135 7.71 8.23 -9.63
N GLY A 136 7.75 7.61 -10.82
CA GLY A 136 8.57 6.41 -11.03
C GLY A 136 8.01 5.03 -10.64
N TYR A 137 6.70 4.79 -10.66
CA TYR A 137 6.18 3.42 -10.56
C TYR A 137 5.59 2.95 -11.89
N THR A 138 6.47 2.51 -12.79
CA THR A 138 6.09 1.62 -13.88
C THR A 138 5.54 0.34 -13.26
N CYS A 139 4.24 0.11 -13.37
CA CYS A 139 3.68 -1.23 -13.18
C CYS A 139 4.21 -2.08 -14.33
N ALA A 140 5.37 -2.70 -14.15
CA ALA A 140 5.85 -3.74 -15.04
C ALA A 140 4.93 -4.96 -14.89
N PHE A 141 3.83 -4.96 -15.65
CA PHE A 141 3.06 -6.17 -15.92
C PHE A 141 3.91 -7.04 -16.84
N ALA A 142 4.79 -7.86 -16.26
CA ALA A 142 5.38 -8.98 -16.97
C ALA A 142 4.31 -10.08 -17.05
N PHE A 143 3.66 -10.20 -18.21
CA PHE A 143 2.89 -11.40 -18.55
C PHE A 143 3.88 -12.46 -19.06
N PRO A 144 3.93 -13.68 -18.48
CA PRO A 144 4.54 -14.80 -19.18
C PRO A 144 3.67 -15.18 -20.39
N ALA A 145 4.36 -15.45 -21.51
CA ALA A 145 3.78 -15.88 -22.79
C ALA A 145 3.15 -17.27 -22.73
#